data_AF-A0A0M3JCI4-F1
#
_entry.id   AF-A0A0M3JCI4-F1
#
_cell.length_a   1.000
_cell.length_b   1.000
_cell.length_c   1.000
_cell.angle_alpha   90.00
_cell.angle_beta   90.00
_cell.angle_gamma   90.00
#
_symmetry.space_group_name_H-M   'P 1'
#
loop_
_entity.id
_entity.type
_entity.pdbx_description
1 polymer ?
#
loop_
_entity_poly.entity_id
_entity_poly.type
_entity_poly.pdbx_seq_one_letter_code
_entity_poly.pdbx_strand_id
1 'polypeptide(L)'
;MFAVRYKMIVSVGRDANIVRAWEQETGTVVWETQIHSAVVTRPISVIASSESVVFVLDDRSLTALSLLTGQIKWTVQMDKNRFVFRHMQEI
;
A
#
# COMPACT_ATOMS: atom_id res chain seq x y z
N MET A 1 -28.33 -13.95 -8.72
CA MET A 1 -26.87 -14.06 -8.90
C MET A 1 -26.21 -13.44 -7.67
N PHE A 2 -25.72 -14.26 -6.74
CA PHE A 2 -25.07 -13.76 -5.53
C PHE A 2 -23.62 -13.42 -5.88
N ALA A 3 -23.24 -12.15 -5.75
CA ALA A 3 -21.84 -11.77 -5.77
C ALA A 3 -21.20 -12.29 -4.47
N VAL A 4 -20.24 -13.21 -4.59
CA VAL A 4 -19.40 -13.62 -3.45
C VAL A 4 -18.61 -12.38 -3.04
N ARG A 5 -18.99 -11.76 -1.92
CA ARG A 5 -18.25 -10.64 -1.35
C ARG A 5 -17.07 -11.22 -0.57
N TYR A 6 -15.90 -11.26 -1.19
CA TYR A 6 -14.67 -11.55 -0.46
C TYR A 6 -14.41 -10.42 0.54
N LYS A 7 -14.72 -10.67 1.82
CA LYS A 7 -14.26 -9.80 2.89
C LYS A 7 -12.81 -10.15 3.17
N MET A 8 -11.95 -9.18 2.95
CA MET A 8 -10.51 -9.34 3.15
C MET A 8 -10.07 -8.48 4.33
N ILE A 9 -9.17 -9.04 5.14
CA ILE A 9 -8.39 -8.28 6.12
C ILE A 9 -7.02 -8.04 5.49
N VAL A 10 -6.48 -6.82 5.63
CA VAL A 10 -5.16 -6.46 5.13
C VAL A 10 -4.26 -6.10 6.30
N SER A 11 -3.03 -6.62 6.29
CA SER A 11 -2.03 -6.38 7.33
C SER A 11 -0.67 -6.06 6.72
N VAL A 12 0.17 -5.34 7.46
CA VAL A 12 1.58 -5.12 7.11
C VAL A 12 2.49 -5.82 8.12
N GLY A 13 3.45 -6.60 7.61
CA GLY A 13 4.49 -7.26 8.39
C GLY A 13 5.73 -6.37 8.49
N ARG A 14 6.13 -6.04 9.73
CA ARG A 14 7.20 -5.07 10.02
C ARG A 14 8.59 -5.48 9.52
N ASP A 15 8.89 -6.77 9.52
CA ASP A 15 10.27 -7.24 9.34
C ASP A 15 10.65 -7.49 7.87
N ALA A 16 9.66 -7.55 6.97
CA ALA A 16 9.86 -7.90 5.56
C ALA A 16 9.19 -6.93 4.57
N ASN A 17 8.58 -5.84 5.06
CA ASN A 17 7.78 -4.92 4.23
C ASN A 17 6.74 -5.64 3.37
N ILE A 18 6.13 -6.69 3.93
CA ILE A 18 5.14 -7.50 3.24
C ILE A 18 3.76 -6.97 3.61
N VAL A 19 2.94 -6.76 2.60
CA VAL A 19 1.49 -6.58 2.76
C VAL A 19 0.83 -7.90 2.44
N ARG A 20 -0.07 -8.34 3.33
CA ARG A 20 -0.82 -9.58 3.18
C ARG A 20 -2.30 -9.28 3.15
N ALA A 21 -3.04 -10.01 2.32
CA ALA A 21 -4.49 -10.13 2.45
C ALA A 21 -4.87 -11.52 2.93
N TRP A 22 -5.86 -11.52 3.81
CA TRP A 22 -6.42 -12.70 4.43
C TRP A 22 -7.90 -12.78 4.09
N GLU A 23 -8.36 -13.98 3.79
CA GLU A 23 -9.79 -14.26 3.72
C GLU A 23 -10.35 -14.18 5.15
N GLN A 24 -11.40 -13.38 5.35
CA GLN A 24 -11.83 -13.01 6.71
C GLN A 24 -12.40 -14.18 7.51
N GLU A 25 -13.08 -15.13 6.87
CA GLU A 25 -13.82 -16.19 7.56
C GLU A 25 -12.90 -17.33 8.03
N THR A 26 -11.91 -17.65 7.21
CA THR A 26 -10.97 -18.76 7.36
C THR A 26 -9.63 -18.32 7.92
N GLY A 27 -9.28 -17.03 7.81
CA GLY A 27 -7.96 -16.52 8.17
C GLY A 27 -6.85 -17.04 7.25
N THR A 28 -7.18 -17.53 6.05
CA THR A 28 -6.20 -18.03 5.09
C THR A 28 -5.57 -16.88 4.31
N VAL A 29 -4.26 -16.96 4.03
CA VAL A 29 -3.57 -15.98 3.18
C VAL A 29 -4.05 -16.16 1.74
N VAL A 30 -4.55 -15.07 1.15
CA VAL A 30 -4.94 -15.03 -0.27
C VAL A 30 -3.74 -14.62 -1.13
N TRP A 31 -3.03 -13.58 -0.70
CA TRP A 31 -1.84 -13.08 -1.39
C TRP A 31 -0.89 -12.37 -0.43
N GLU A 32 0.37 -12.29 -0.85
CA GLU A 32 1.43 -11.52 -0.21
C GLU A 32 2.17 -10.68 -1.26
N THR A 33 2.45 -9.43 -0.93
CA THR A 33 3.21 -8.53 -1.80
C THR A 33 4.33 -7.88 -1.01
N GLN A 34 5.56 -8.04 -1.48
CA GLN A 34 6.71 -7.33 -0.96
C GLN A 34 6.75 -5.92 -1.56
N ILE A 35 6.67 -4.89 -0.71
CA ILE A 35 6.65 -3.49 -1.15
C ILE A 35 8.06 -2.92 -1.29
N HIS A 36 9.01 -3.39 -0.48
CA HIS A 36 10.41 -3.00 -0.57
C HIS A 36 11.34 -4.20 -0.43
N SER A 37 12.41 -4.21 -1.24
CA SER A 37 13.47 -5.22 -1.19
C SER A 37 14.38 -5.06 0.04
N ALA A 38 14.58 -3.83 0.51
CA ALA A 38 15.36 -3.53 1.70
C ALA A 38 14.45 -3.37 2.92
N VAL A 39 14.88 -3.88 4.08
CA VAL A 39 14.17 -3.71 5.36
C VAL A 39 13.97 -2.22 5.63
N VAL A 40 12.71 -1.77 5.74
CA VAL A 40 12.39 -0.39 6.10
C VAL A 40 12.19 -0.36 7.61
N THR A 41 12.98 0.46 8.30
CA THR A 41 12.91 0.59 9.78
C THR A 41 11.79 1.52 10.25
N ARG A 42 11.07 2.12 9.30
CA ARG A 42 10.03 3.13 9.54
C ARG A 42 8.63 2.53 9.47
N PRO A 43 7.64 3.13 10.14
CA PRO A 43 6.28 2.62 10.09
C PRO A 43 5.72 2.68 8.66
N ILE A 44 5.08 1.59 8.26
CA ILE A 44 4.29 1.51 7.04
C ILE A 44 2.82 1.52 7.47
N SER A 45 2.03 2.37 6.83
CA SER A 45 0.58 2.44 7.02
C SER A 45 -0.13 1.78 5.84
N VAL A 46 -1.21 1.05 6.13
CA VAL A 46 -2.01 0.40 5.10
C VAL A 46 -3.49 0.68 5.29
N ILE A 47 -4.20 0.97 4.20
CA ILE A 47 -5.66 1.13 4.19
C ILE A 47 -6.25 0.51 2.92
N ALA A 48 -7.37 -0.18 3.05
CA ALA A 48 -8.14 -0.69 1.92
C ALA A 48 -9.31 0.26 1.61
N SER A 49 -9.54 0.54 0.34
CA SER A 49 -10.68 1.32 -0.15
C SER A 49 -11.87 0.42 -0.50
N SER A 50 -13.06 1.03 -0.61
CA SER A 50 -14.25 0.35 -1.13
C SER A 50 -14.15 -0.06 -2.60
N GLU A 51 -13.21 0.52 -3.35
CA GLU A 51 -12.99 0.25 -4.78
C GLU A 51 -11.96 -0.87 -5.02
N SER A 52 -11.74 -1.74 -4.02
CA SER A 52 -10.78 -2.85 -4.11
C SER A 52 -9.34 -2.40 -4.39
N VAL A 53 -8.92 -1.30 -3.76
CA VAL A 53 -7.53 -0.81 -3.79
C VAL A 53 -6.95 -0.82 -2.38
N VAL A 54 -5.73 -1.32 -2.24
CA VAL A 54 -4.94 -1.18 -1.01
C VAL A 54 -3.92 -0.07 -1.22
N PHE A 55 -3.95 0.93 -0.36
CA PHE A 55 -2.94 1.98 -0.30
C PHE A 55 -1.94 1.67 0.79
N VAL A 56 -0.67 1.71 0.42
CA VAL A 56 0.47 1.49 1.30
C VAL A 56 1.27 2.77 1.30
N LEU A 57 1.42 3.37 2.48
CA LEU A 57 2.18 4.59 2.69
C LEU A 57 3.40 4.25 3.54
N ASP A 58 4.59 4.51 3.00
CA ASP A 58 5.84 4.56 3.75
C ASP A 58 6.38 6.00 3.80
N ASP A 59 7.65 6.19 4.17
CA ASP A 59 8.23 7.52 4.32
C ASP A 59 8.59 8.21 2.99
N ARG A 60 8.59 7.47 1.88
CA ARG A 60 9.09 7.94 0.59
C ARG A 60 8.11 7.71 -0.56
N SER A 61 7.05 6.95 -0.36
CA SER A 61 6.19 6.51 -1.43
C SER A 61 4.76 6.24 -0.98
N LEU A 62 3.84 6.44 -1.93
CA LEU A 62 2.49 5.93 -1.89
C LEU A 62 2.35 4.86 -2.96
N THR A 63 2.02 3.64 -2.57
CA THR A 63 1.83 2.51 -3.48
C THR A 63 0.38 2.07 -3.45
N ALA A 64 -0.21 1.85 -4.62
CA ALA A 64 -1.54 1.29 -4.76
C ALA A 64 -1.46 -0.14 -5.30
N LEU A 65 -2.13 -1.06 -4.61
CA LEU A 65 -2.24 -2.46 -4.99
C LEU A 65 -3.69 -2.80 -5.29
N SER A 66 -3.90 -3.77 -6.18
CA SER A 66 -5.19 -4.45 -6.32
C SER A 66 -5.48 -5.23 -5.03
N LEU A 67 -6.61 -4.96 -4.38
CA LEU A 67 -7.05 -5.72 -3.21
C LEU A 67 -7.31 -7.20 -3.56
N LEU A 68 -7.72 -7.48 -4.80
CA LEU A 68 -8.07 -8.84 -5.24
C LEU A 68 -6.83 -9.71 -5.49
N THR A 69 -5.73 -9.10 -5.95
CA THR A 69 -4.57 -9.86 -6.47
C THR A 69 -3.24 -9.52 -5.79
N GLY A 70 -3.18 -8.46 -4.99
CA GLY A 70 -1.93 -7.94 -4.43
C GLY A 70 -1.01 -7.29 -5.46
N GLN A 71 -1.39 -7.23 -6.74
CA GLN A 71 -0.53 -6.64 -7.77
C GLN A 71 -0.44 -5.12 -7.60
N ILE A 72 0.79 -4.60 -7.69
CA ILE A 72 1.05 -3.16 -7.69
C ILE A 72 0.45 -2.55 -8.97
N LYS A 73 -0.46 -1.59 -8.79
CA LYS A 73 -1.07 -0.81 -9.88
C LYS A 73 -0.21 0.38 -10.24
N TRP A 74 0.32 1.08 -9.23
CA TRP A 74 1.23 2.21 -9.39
C TRP A 74 1.94 2.53 -8.07
N THR A 75 3.02 3.28 -8.19
CA THR A 75 3.79 3.83 -7.06
C THR A 75 4.18 5.26 -7.39
N VAL A 76 3.94 6.18 -6.44
CA VAL A 76 4.38 7.57 -6.53
C VAL A 76 5.42 7.80 -5.45
N GLN A 77 6.59 8.32 -5.85
CA GLN A 77 7.62 8.76 -4.91
C GLN A 77 7.27 10.17 -4.39
N MET A 78 7.34 10.35 -3.09
CA MET A 78 7.17 11.64 -2.43
C MET A 78 8.55 12.29 -2.29
N ASP A 79 8.89 13.18 -3.23
CA ASP A 79 10.11 13.98 -3.11
C ASP A 79 10.01 14.92 -1.90
N LYS A 80 10.96 14.79 -0.97
CA LYS A 80 11.10 15.71 0.18
C LYS A 80 11.32 17.17 -0.24
N ASN A 81 11.69 17.43 -1.49
CA ASN A 81 12.14 18.73 -1.98
C ASN A 81 11.11 19.49 -2.85
N ARG A 82 9.91 18.97 -3.09
CA ARG A 82 8.98 19.58 -4.05
C ARG A 82 8.27 20.86 -3.57
N PHE A 83 8.52 21.30 -2.32
CA PHE A 83 7.88 22.48 -1.72
C PHE A 83 8.80 23.70 -1.53
N VAL A 84 10.11 23.63 -1.86
CA VAL A 84 11.05 24.73 -1.52
C VAL A 84 11.26 25.76 -2.65
N PHE A 85 10.83 25.52 -3.90
CA PHE A 85 11.10 26.47 -4.98
C PHE A 85 9.87 26.81 -5.82
N ARG A 86 9.07 27.78 -5.36
CA ARG A 86 8.14 28.54 -6.23
C ARG A 86 7.82 29.96 -5.76
N HIS A 87 8.71 30.57 -4.98
CA HIS A 87 8.54 31.96 -4.52
C HIS A 87 9.87 32.75 -4.52
N MET A 88 10.60 32.67 -5.63
CA MET A 88 11.62 33.67 -5.99
C MET A 88 11.79 33.68 -7.51
N GLN A 89 10.84 34.29 -8.21
CA GLN A 89 11.11 35.02 -9.44
C GLN A 89 10.01 36.08 -9.54
N GLU A 90 10.28 37.23 -8.96
CA GLU A 90 9.76 38.54 -9.35
C GLU A 90 10.55 39.58 -8.52
N ILE A 91 11.76 39.88 -8.99
CA ILE A 91 12.44 41.17 -8.79
C ILE A 91 12.85 41.63 -10.18
#